data_AF-A0A968NVJ4-F1
#
_entry.id   AF-A0A968NVJ4-F1
#
_cell.length_a   1.000
_cell.length_b   1.000
_cell.length_c   1.000
_cell.angle_alpha   90.00
_cell.angle_beta   90.00
_cell.angle_gamma   90.00
#
_symmetry.space_group_name_H-M   'P 1'
#
loop_
_entity.id
_entity.type
_entity.pdbx_description
1 polymer ?
#
loop_
_entity_poly.entity_id
_entity_poly.type
_entity_poly.pdbx_seq_one_letter_code
_entity_poly.pdbx_strand_id
1 'polypeptide(L)'
;MSDYSYADFEADEKLLFNHLQLVRKAESYPQLIDRYRRLFIHGSGYQIYEIQQAVYRLANCRGAERRFSAILNRCCYILINYWSYLPNGGAAIEKLVALFQETPRSNEAAVVQRLHKLVEQFVQSSQHQVLQRRVSAVRELHDTKQNRKTRPLRELISRFPPLYPHYLLEFDSSEGGRDAVQQQQQQREQEIEDLLWRYGLRKLSGHRHRSQSLPENPTLLDTGEIDRALRHFSYEGVGSVSYRESARQLVLRSRHLPNHRAFKAQLHQELSGFATQAFRMHNPHSRPDYDFSKHDFGRWLHQQLEAALPQHDHQLPSVSLRVQTCTHLLDVLLEPPRDRIDGHVKLLDLTANLGT
;
A
#
# COMPACT_ATOMS: atom_id res chain seq x y z
N MET A 1 31.84 30.56 -20.94
CA MET A 1 31.38 29.55 -19.98
C MET A 1 30.02 30.01 -19.48
N SER A 2 28.94 29.43 -19.99
CA SER A 2 27.56 29.87 -19.74
C SER A 2 27.20 29.71 -18.26
N ASP A 3 26.50 30.68 -17.69
CA ASP A 3 25.89 30.61 -16.37
C ASP A 3 24.86 29.48 -16.35
N TYR A 4 25.31 28.29 -15.96
CA TYR A 4 24.42 27.18 -15.68
C TYR A 4 23.66 27.52 -14.40
N SER A 5 22.40 27.95 -14.58
CA SER A 5 21.57 28.46 -13.50
C SER A 5 21.17 27.32 -12.56
N TYR A 6 20.84 27.67 -11.32
CA TYR A 6 20.27 26.72 -10.37
C TYR A 6 18.98 26.07 -10.90
N ALA A 7 18.20 26.80 -11.71
CA ALA A 7 16.99 26.29 -12.37
C ALA A 7 17.32 25.21 -13.43
N ASP A 8 18.40 25.39 -14.19
CA ASP A 8 18.84 24.43 -15.21
C ASP A 8 19.35 23.13 -14.56
N PHE A 9 20.00 23.26 -13.40
CA PHE A 9 20.43 22.13 -12.58
C PHE A 9 19.24 21.30 -12.09
N GLU A 10 18.20 21.92 -11.52
CA GLU A 10 17.01 21.19 -11.09
C GLU A 10 16.25 20.55 -12.26
N ALA A 11 16.23 21.20 -13.42
CA ALA A 11 15.60 20.66 -14.62
C ALA A 11 16.32 19.39 -15.11
N ASP A 12 17.66 19.41 -15.15
CA ASP A 12 18.46 18.26 -15.55
C ASP A 12 18.38 17.10 -14.53
N GLU A 13 18.32 17.40 -13.23
CA GLU A 13 18.05 16.39 -12.20
C GLU A 13 16.68 15.74 -12.38
N LYS A 14 15.62 16.56 -12.53
CA LYS A 14 14.25 16.06 -12.74
C LYS A 14 14.16 15.20 -13.99
N LEU A 15 14.79 15.63 -15.08
CA LEU A 15 14.83 14.91 -16.35
C LEU A 15 15.53 13.55 -16.20
N LEU A 16 16.68 13.49 -15.52
CA LEU A 16 17.38 12.25 -15.23
C LEU A 16 16.54 11.31 -14.34
N PHE A 17 15.95 11.83 -13.26
CA PHE A 17 15.17 11.01 -12.34
C PHE A 17 13.89 10.49 -12.99
N ASN A 18 13.15 11.31 -13.71
CA ASN A 18 11.93 10.89 -14.40
C ASN A 18 12.23 9.81 -15.44
N HIS A 19 13.31 9.96 -16.19
CA HIS A 19 13.75 8.94 -17.14
C HIS A 19 14.05 7.60 -16.44
N LEU A 20 14.81 7.62 -15.35
CA LEU A 20 15.13 6.42 -14.57
C LEU A 20 13.89 5.76 -13.97
N GLN A 21 12.90 6.56 -13.54
CA GLN A 21 11.62 6.08 -13.03
C GLN A 21 10.78 5.36 -14.10
N LEU A 22 10.84 5.83 -15.35
CA LEU A 22 10.14 5.23 -16.49
C LEU A 22 10.77 3.91 -16.91
N VAL A 23 12.09 3.88 -17.16
CA VAL A 23 12.78 2.67 -17.64
C VAL A 23 12.75 1.54 -16.61
N ARG A 24 12.74 1.88 -15.32
CA ARG A 24 12.63 0.95 -14.19
C ARG A 24 11.46 -0.03 -14.31
N LYS A 25 10.30 0.41 -14.82
CA LYS A 25 9.11 -0.43 -14.98
C LYS A 25 9.09 -1.21 -16.29
N ALA A 26 9.80 -0.73 -17.30
CA ALA A 26 9.75 -1.25 -18.67
C ALA A 26 10.83 -2.31 -18.96
N GLU A 27 11.97 -2.26 -18.27
CA GLU A 27 13.16 -3.05 -18.62
C GLU A 27 13.53 -4.09 -17.54
N SER A 28 14.22 -5.14 -17.97
CA SER A 28 14.74 -6.20 -17.10
C SER A 28 15.98 -5.76 -16.30
N TYR A 29 16.32 -6.46 -15.22
CA TYR A 29 17.49 -6.13 -14.40
C TYR A 29 18.80 -6.00 -15.19
N PRO A 30 19.15 -6.93 -16.10
CA PRO A 30 20.41 -6.83 -16.84
C PRO A 30 20.47 -5.58 -17.74
N GLN A 31 19.32 -5.20 -18.34
CA GLN A 31 19.22 -4.02 -19.20
C GLN A 31 19.41 -2.74 -18.39
N LEU A 32 18.79 -2.65 -17.21
CA LEU A 32 18.93 -1.50 -16.32
C LEU A 32 20.37 -1.37 -15.77
N ILE A 33 21.02 -2.48 -15.44
CA ILE A 33 22.44 -2.50 -15.03
C ILE A 33 23.32 -2.00 -16.19
N ASP A 34 23.10 -2.48 -17.41
CA ASP A 34 23.87 -2.03 -18.58
C ASP A 34 23.65 -0.54 -18.89
N ARG A 35 22.43 -0.03 -18.68
CA ARG A 35 22.14 1.41 -18.77
C ARG A 35 22.98 2.22 -17.78
N TYR A 36 23.05 1.79 -16.52
CA TYR A 36 23.85 2.47 -15.50
C TYR A 36 25.33 2.42 -15.83
N ARG A 37 25.81 1.27 -16.31
CA ARG A 37 27.19 1.14 -16.80
C ARG A 37 27.49 2.14 -17.91
N ARG A 38 26.64 2.23 -18.95
CA ARG A 38 26.85 3.19 -20.05
C ARG A 38 26.76 4.64 -19.59
N LEU A 39 25.82 4.97 -18.70
CA LEU A 39 25.54 6.34 -18.31
C LEU A 39 26.57 6.91 -17.32
N PHE A 40 26.99 6.13 -16.32
CA PHE A 40 27.84 6.61 -15.24
C PHE A 40 29.27 6.05 -15.28
N ILE A 41 29.47 4.82 -15.77
CA ILE A 41 30.78 4.16 -15.75
C ILE A 41 31.55 4.37 -17.06
N HIS A 42 30.95 4.09 -18.21
CA HIS A 42 31.55 4.41 -19.50
C HIS A 42 31.34 5.87 -19.89
N GLY A 43 30.37 6.53 -19.27
CA GLY A 43 29.95 7.90 -19.56
C GLY A 43 29.69 8.18 -21.04
N SER A 44 29.36 7.17 -21.86
CA SER A 44 29.24 7.28 -23.32
C SER A 44 28.38 6.14 -23.89
N GLY A 45 27.80 6.37 -25.07
CA GLY A 45 26.99 5.36 -25.77
C GLY A 45 25.62 5.10 -25.14
N TYR A 46 25.08 6.09 -24.42
CA TYR A 46 23.71 6.01 -23.90
C TYR A 46 22.70 6.21 -25.03
N GLN A 47 21.60 5.46 -25.02
CA GLN A 47 20.63 5.47 -26.12
C GLN A 47 19.91 6.81 -26.30
N ILE A 48 19.72 7.56 -25.19
CA ILE A 48 19.02 8.84 -25.21
C ILE A 48 20.05 9.96 -25.00
N TYR A 49 20.37 10.65 -26.10
CA TYR A 49 21.38 11.71 -26.11
C TYR A 49 21.08 12.83 -25.09
N GLU A 50 19.81 13.20 -24.94
CA GLU A 50 19.39 14.26 -24.01
C GLU A 50 19.73 13.93 -22.55
N ILE A 51 19.50 12.68 -22.12
CA ILE A 51 19.85 12.21 -20.77
C ILE A 51 21.37 12.22 -20.56
N GLN A 52 22.12 11.79 -21.58
CA GLN A 52 23.59 11.81 -21.52
C GLN A 52 24.12 13.25 -21.37
N GLN A 53 23.55 14.19 -22.13
CA GLN A 53 23.92 15.60 -22.02
C GLN A 53 23.53 16.22 -20.68
N ALA A 54 22.38 15.85 -20.12
CA ALA A 54 21.98 16.28 -18.78
C ALA A 54 23.00 15.80 -17.73
N VAL A 55 23.44 14.54 -17.79
CA VAL A 55 24.50 14.03 -16.90
C VAL A 55 25.81 14.80 -17.07
N TYR A 56 26.20 15.14 -18.30
CA TYR A 56 27.39 15.95 -18.55
C TYR A 56 27.28 17.38 -18.00
N ARG A 57 26.11 18.01 -18.09
CA ARG A 57 25.87 19.33 -17.50
C ARG A 57 25.91 19.27 -15.97
N LEU A 58 25.29 18.26 -15.37
CA LEU A 58 25.35 18.01 -13.92
C LEU A 58 26.79 17.73 -13.44
N ALA A 59 27.61 17.01 -14.22
CA ALA A 59 29.00 16.72 -13.88
C ALA A 59 29.92 17.95 -13.98
N ASN A 60 29.61 18.88 -14.89
CA ASN A 60 30.41 20.09 -15.13
C ASN A 60 29.90 21.33 -14.37
N CYS A 61 28.82 21.21 -13.60
CA CYS A 61 28.27 22.34 -12.87
C CYS A 61 29.19 22.79 -11.72
N ARG A 62 29.08 24.08 -11.33
CA ARG A 62 29.79 24.61 -10.16
C ARG A 62 29.25 23.91 -8.91
N GLY A 63 30.15 23.28 -8.14
CA GLY A 63 29.77 22.53 -6.94
C GLY A 63 29.36 21.07 -7.18
N ALA A 64 29.54 20.53 -8.39
CA ALA A 64 29.28 19.12 -8.70
C ALA A 64 29.95 18.17 -7.70
N GLU A 65 31.17 18.47 -7.23
CA GLU A 65 31.91 17.63 -6.26
C GLU A 65 31.15 17.41 -4.95
N ARG A 66 30.32 18.39 -4.52
CA ARG A 66 29.53 18.27 -3.29
C ARG A 66 28.17 17.61 -3.54
N ARG A 67 27.58 17.82 -4.72
CA ARG A 67 26.18 17.46 -5.00
C ARG A 67 26.02 16.16 -5.79
N PHE A 68 26.96 15.85 -6.67
CA PHE A 68 26.86 14.73 -7.60
C PHE A 68 26.79 13.37 -6.89
N SER A 69 27.46 13.24 -5.74
CA SER A 69 27.31 12.06 -4.88
C SER A 69 25.86 11.82 -4.46
N ALA A 70 25.13 12.88 -4.08
CA ALA A 70 23.72 12.78 -3.70
C ALA A 70 22.82 12.42 -4.89
N ILE A 71 23.12 12.95 -6.08
CA ILE A 71 22.44 12.58 -7.34
C ILE A 71 22.62 11.09 -7.63
N LEU A 72 23.87 10.61 -7.65
CA LEU A 72 24.20 9.20 -7.87
C LEU A 72 23.52 8.30 -6.84
N ASN A 73 23.54 8.69 -5.57
CA ASN A 73 22.88 7.96 -4.50
C ASN A 73 21.37 7.85 -4.76
N ARG A 74 20.72 8.97 -5.13
CA ARG A 74 19.29 9.00 -5.47
C ARG A 74 18.97 8.14 -6.71
N CYS A 75 19.80 8.17 -7.74
CA CYS A 75 19.68 7.28 -8.91
C CYS A 75 19.70 5.81 -8.46
N CYS A 76 20.70 5.41 -7.66
CA CYS A 76 20.77 4.04 -7.13
C CYS A 76 19.51 3.65 -6.36
N TYR A 77 18.98 4.55 -5.52
CA TYR A 77 17.77 4.31 -4.75
C TYR A 77 16.51 4.13 -5.60
N ILE A 78 16.40 4.78 -6.76
CA ILE A 78 15.27 4.57 -7.68
C ILE A 78 15.16 3.08 -8.07
N LEU A 79 16.29 2.44 -8.35
CA LEU A 79 16.34 1.01 -8.70
C LEU A 79 16.26 0.11 -7.47
N ILE A 80 17.06 0.38 -6.43
CA ILE A 80 17.08 -0.45 -5.21
C ILE A 80 15.70 -0.52 -4.56
N ASN A 81 14.99 0.61 -4.45
CA ASN A 81 13.65 0.62 -3.86
C ASN A 81 12.65 -0.19 -4.67
N TYR A 82 12.82 -0.30 -5.99
CA TYR A 82 11.95 -1.13 -6.82
C TYR A 82 12.34 -2.61 -6.77
N TRP A 83 13.63 -2.92 -6.84
CA TRP A 83 14.13 -4.30 -6.85
C TRP A 83 14.03 -4.99 -5.50
N SER A 84 14.07 -4.25 -4.39
CA SER A 84 13.98 -4.82 -3.04
C SER A 84 12.71 -5.64 -2.79
N TYR A 85 11.65 -5.44 -3.59
CA TYR A 85 10.38 -6.14 -3.45
C TYR A 85 10.19 -7.27 -4.48
N LEU A 86 11.10 -7.42 -5.44
CA LEU A 86 10.97 -8.39 -6.51
C LEU A 86 11.80 -9.66 -6.26
N PRO A 87 11.37 -10.83 -6.80
CA PRO A 87 12.17 -12.03 -6.78
C PRO A 87 13.52 -11.76 -7.48
N ASN A 88 14.61 -12.23 -6.85
CA ASN A 88 16.00 -12.06 -7.33
C ASN A 88 16.52 -10.61 -7.36
N GLY A 89 15.82 -9.66 -6.73
CA GLY A 89 16.23 -8.27 -6.64
C GLY A 89 17.57 -8.08 -5.91
N GLY A 90 17.83 -8.85 -4.85
CA GLY A 90 19.11 -8.81 -4.12
C GLY A 90 20.33 -8.99 -5.02
N ALA A 91 20.33 -10.01 -5.88
CA ALA A 91 21.45 -10.27 -6.80
C ALA A 91 21.61 -9.16 -7.86
N ALA A 92 20.51 -8.51 -8.28
CA ALA A 92 20.58 -7.36 -9.19
C ALA A 92 21.15 -6.12 -8.49
N ILE A 93 20.77 -5.88 -7.23
CA ILE A 93 21.27 -4.79 -6.39
C ILE A 93 22.78 -4.95 -6.15
N GLU A 94 23.25 -6.16 -5.87
CA GLU A 94 24.68 -6.46 -5.73
C GLU A 94 25.46 -6.12 -7.01
N LYS A 95 24.94 -6.54 -8.16
CA LYS A 95 25.56 -6.22 -9.46
C LYS A 95 25.58 -4.71 -9.72
N LEU A 96 24.53 -3.98 -9.35
CA LEU A 96 24.48 -2.51 -9.47
C LEU A 96 25.57 -1.84 -8.62
N VAL A 97 25.75 -2.25 -7.37
CA VAL A 97 26.79 -1.65 -6.51
C VAL A 97 28.19 -2.06 -6.96
N ALA A 98 28.35 -3.29 -7.45
CA ALA A 98 29.62 -3.76 -8.02
C ALA A 98 30.06 -2.96 -9.26
N LEU A 99 29.13 -2.36 -10.02
CA LEU A 99 29.46 -1.51 -11.18
C LEU A 99 30.40 -0.37 -10.81
N PHE A 100 30.25 0.22 -9.62
CA PHE A 100 31.05 1.37 -9.23
C PHE A 100 32.50 1.01 -8.84
N GLN A 101 32.82 -0.29 -8.77
CA GLN A 101 34.18 -0.79 -8.62
C GLN A 101 34.86 -1.06 -9.98
N GLU A 102 34.13 -0.93 -11.10
CA GLU A 102 34.71 -1.09 -12.43
C GLU A 102 35.66 0.09 -12.73
N THR A 103 36.91 -0.21 -13.10
CA THR A 103 37.89 0.82 -13.45
C THR A 103 37.59 1.42 -14.82
N PRO A 104 37.50 2.75 -14.95
CA PRO A 104 37.27 3.41 -16.23
C PRO A 104 38.44 3.23 -17.22
N ARG A 105 38.19 3.41 -18.52
CA ARG A 105 39.22 3.27 -19.55
C ARG A 105 40.03 4.57 -19.69
N SER A 106 41.34 4.44 -19.92
CA SER A 106 42.31 5.54 -19.79
C SER A 106 42.31 6.59 -20.92
N ASN A 107 41.52 6.44 -21.99
CA ASN A 107 41.57 7.29 -23.21
C ASN A 107 40.25 8.02 -23.51
N GLU A 108 39.62 8.59 -22.50
CA GLU A 108 38.28 9.19 -22.64
C GLU A 108 38.32 10.73 -22.68
N ALA A 109 37.26 11.33 -23.24
CA ALA A 109 37.13 12.78 -23.36
C ALA A 109 37.09 13.47 -21.98
N ALA A 110 37.53 14.73 -21.89
CA ALA A 110 37.67 15.47 -20.63
C ALA A 110 36.38 15.50 -19.77
N VAL A 111 35.20 15.59 -20.42
CA VAL A 111 33.90 15.56 -19.74
C VAL A 111 33.65 14.20 -19.06
N VAL A 112 34.08 13.11 -19.69
CA VAL A 112 33.91 11.77 -19.15
C VAL A 112 34.91 11.50 -18.03
N GLN A 113 36.16 11.97 -18.17
CA GLN A 113 37.14 11.95 -17.07
C GLN A 113 36.62 12.69 -15.83
N ARG A 114 35.94 13.83 -16.03
CA ARG A 114 35.31 14.57 -14.93
C ARG A 114 34.21 13.75 -14.26
N LEU A 115 33.35 13.09 -15.04
CA LEU A 115 32.33 12.19 -14.53
C LEU A 115 32.94 11.05 -13.70
N HIS A 116 33.99 10.40 -14.22
CA HIS A 116 34.70 9.34 -13.50
C HIS A 116 35.24 9.80 -12.16
N LYS A 117 35.88 10.97 -12.11
CA LYS A 117 36.37 11.54 -10.85
C LYS A 117 35.23 11.75 -9.83
N LEU A 118 34.05 12.16 -10.28
CA LEU A 118 32.88 12.31 -9.40
C LEU A 118 32.32 10.95 -8.94
N VAL A 119 32.36 9.93 -9.79
CA VAL A 119 32.01 8.55 -9.43
C VAL A 119 32.98 7.99 -8.40
N GLU A 120 34.29 8.21 -8.58
CA GLU A 120 35.33 7.81 -7.61
C GLU A 120 35.11 8.49 -6.24
N GLN A 121 34.79 9.79 -6.25
CA GLN A 121 34.42 10.52 -5.03
C GLN A 121 33.18 9.93 -4.36
N PHE A 122 32.17 9.55 -5.14
CA PHE A 122 30.98 8.88 -4.62
C PHE A 122 31.34 7.55 -3.97
N VAL A 123 32.18 6.71 -4.58
CA VAL A 123 32.62 5.42 -4.01
C VAL A 123 33.30 5.59 -2.64
N GLN A 124 34.05 6.67 -2.47
CA GLN A 124 34.71 7.01 -1.20
C GLN A 124 33.79 7.72 -0.19
N SER A 125 32.59 8.13 -0.59
CA SER A 125 31.66 8.88 0.25
C SER A 125 30.98 8.02 1.30
N SER A 126 30.54 8.66 2.40
CA SER A 126 29.69 8.02 3.42
C SER A 126 28.38 7.49 2.83
N GLN A 127 27.86 8.14 1.78
CA GLN A 127 26.63 7.73 1.09
C GLN A 127 26.78 6.35 0.44
N HIS A 128 27.92 6.08 -0.21
CA HIS A 128 28.20 4.77 -0.79
C HIS A 128 28.45 3.69 0.28
N GLN A 129 29.06 4.03 1.42
CA GLN A 129 29.18 3.10 2.54
C GLN A 129 27.83 2.73 3.16
N VAL A 130 26.89 3.68 3.24
CA VAL A 130 25.49 3.41 3.63
C VAL A 130 24.82 2.49 2.60
N LEU A 131 25.03 2.77 1.31
CA LEU A 131 24.51 1.94 0.22
C LEU A 131 25.00 0.50 0.32
N GLN A 132 26.31 0.28 0.48
CA GLN A 132 26.91 -1.04 0.65
C GLN A 132 26.35 -1.80 1.86
N ARG A 133 26.27 -1.15 3.03
CA ARG A 133 25.67 -1.75 4.24
C ARG A 133 24.22 -2.18 3.98
N ARG A 134 23.46 -1.40 3.22
CA ARG A 134 22.08 -1.73 2.85
C ARG A 134 22.00 -2.93 1.90
N VAL A 135 22.91 -3.04 0.94
CA VAL A 135 23.01 -4.21 0.05
C VAL A 135 23.33 -5.48 0.84
N SER A 136 24.32 -5.42 1.74
CA SER A 136 24.64 -6.54 2.64
C SER A 136 23.43 -6.96 3.48
N ALA A 137 22.68 -5.99 4.01
CA ALA A 137 21.44 -6.29 4.73
C ALA A 137 20.38 -6.94 3.82
N VAL A 138 20.20 -6.48 2.57
CA VAL A 138 19.24 -7.09 1.62
C VAL A 138 19.63 -8.52 1.20
N ARG A 139 20.94 -8.81 1.13
CA ARG A 139 21.47 -10.15 0.89
C ARG A 139 21.10 -11.12 2.01
N GLU A 140 21.31 -10.72 3.26
CA GLU A 140 20.94 -11.54 4.43
C GLU A 140 19.44 -11.88 4.45
N LEU A 141 18.58 -10.94 4.02
CA LEU A 141 17.14 -11.21 3.86
C LEU A 141 16.88 -12.29 2.80
N HIS A 142 17.50 -12.19 1.62
CA HIS A 142 17.24 -13.15 0.54
C HIS A 142 17.86 -14.54 0.73
N ASP A 143 19.02 -14.66 1.40
CA ASP A 143 19.67 -15.95 1.70
C ASP A 143 18.92 -16.72 2.82
N THR A 144 18.18 -16.04 3.70
CA THR A 144 17.38 -16.69 4.77
C THR A 144 16.08 -17.35 4.32
N LYS A 145 15.80 -17.42 3.01
CA LYS A 145 14.63 -18.11 2.43
C LYS A 145 14.51 -19.60 2.78
N GLN A 146 15.49 -20.21 3.43
CA GLN A 146 15.41 -21.59 3.92
C GLN A 146 14.84 -21.77 5.34
N ASN A 147 14.63 -20.71 6.15
CA ASN A 147 14.13 -20.89 7.53
C ASN A 147 12.89 -20.06 7.85
N ARG A 148 11.71 -20.71 7.75
CA ARG A 148 10.36 -20.13 7.87
C ARG A 148 9.96 -19.57 9.25
N LYS A 149 10.86 -19.44 10.23
CA LYS A 149 10.46 -19.13 11.63
C LYS A 149 10.72 -17.71 12.13
N THR A 150 11.51 -16.92 11.42
CA THR A 150 11.74 -15.51 11.78
C THR A 150 11.92 -14.71 10.50
N ARG A 151 10.80 -14.23 9.94
CA ARG A 151 10.88 -13.28 8.82
C ARG A 151 11.41 -11.95 9.37
N PRO A 152 12.56 -11.45 8.91
CA PRO A 152 13.07 -10.15 9.31
C PRO A 152 12.04 -9.06 8.98
N LEU A 153 11.79 -8.14 9.92
CA LEU A 153 10.77 -7.07 9.85
C LEU A 153 10.77 -6.33 8.50
N ARG A 154 11.95 -6.22 7.86
CA ARG A 154 12.17 -5.58 6.57
C ARG A 154 11.48 -6.26 5.39
N GLU A 155 11.29 -7.58 5.41
CA GLU A 155 10.49 -8.31 4.41
C GLU A 155 8.99 -8.05 4.57
N LEU A 156 8.57 -7.73 5.80
CA LEU A 156 7.19 -7.41 6.13
C LEU A 156 6.87 -5.92 5.96
N ILE A 157 7.86 -5.03 5.83
CA ILE A 157 7.63 -3.59 5.62
C ILE A 157 6.66 -3.35 4.46
N SER A 158 6.80 -4.08 3.34
CA SER A 158 5.88 -3.99 2.18
C SER A 158 4.41 -4.28 2.48
N ARG A 159 4.11 -4.85 3.66
CA ARG A 159 2.79 -5.19 4.18
C ARG A 159 2.33 -4.25 5.29
N PHE A 160 3.19 -3.36 5.75
CA PHE A 160 2.91 -2.34 6.75
C PHE A 160 3.20 -0.94 6.20
N PRO A 161 2.37 -0.45 5.25
CA PRO A 161 2.50 0.90 4.72
C PRO A 161 2.61 2.02 5.78
N PRO A 162 1.96 1.94 6.96
CA PRO A 162 2.14 2.94 8.02
C PRO A 162 3.58 3.09 8.52
N LEU A 163 4.43 2.08 8.29
CA LEU A 163 5.84 2.13 8.65
C LEU A 163 6.70 2.78 7.57
N TYR A 164 6.17 3.05 6.37
CA TYR A 164 6.94 3.63 5.26
C TYR A 164 7.63 4.95 5.64
N PRO A 165 7.00 5.92 6.32
CA PRO A 165 7.67 7.14 6.74
C PRO A 165 8.86 6.87 7.68
N HIS A 166 8.78 5.87 8.55
CA HIS A 166 9.79 5.57 9.55
C HIS A 166 10.98 4.75 9.00
N TYR A 167 10.77 4.02 7.90
CA TYR A 167 11.79 3.14 7.31
C TYR A 167 12.31 3.60 5.95
N LEU A 168 11.57 4.47 5.24
CA LEU A 168 11.93 4.96 3.90
C LEU A 168 12.41 6.42 3.88
N LEU A 169 12.15 7.21 4.93
CA LEU A 169 12.67 8.57 5.06
C LEU A 169 13.90 8.57 5.97
N GLU A 170 15.04 9.06 5.46
CA GLU A 170 16.18 9.46 6.31
C GLU A 170 15.96 10.88 6.87
N PHE A 171 16.69 11.22 7.94
CA PHE A 171 16.61 12.50 8.68
C PHE A 171 16.79 13.76 7.81
N ASP A 172 17.25 13.62 6.56
CA ASP A 172 17.54 14.73 5.63
C ASP A 172 16.80 14.59 4.27
N SER A 173 15.63 13.97 4.28
CA SER A 173 14.83 13.75 3.07
C SER A 173 14.17 15.05 2.57
N SER A 174 14.59 15.48 1.37
CA SER A 174 14.00 16.58 0.58
C SER A 174 12.47 16.47 0.50
N GLU A 175 11.74 17.59 0.38
CA GLU A 175 10.27 17.62 0.29
C GLU A 175 9.71 16.62 -0.73
N GLY A 176 10.27 16.55 -1.94
CA GLY A 176 9.83 15.58 -2.95
C GLY A 176 10.10 14.10 -2.62
N GLY A 177 10.97 13.82 -1.64
CA GLY A 177 11.15 12.48 -1.09
C GLY A 177 10.03 12.10 -0.11
N ARG A 178 9.52 13.08 0.66
CA ARG A 178 8.37 12.90 1.55
C ARG A 178 7.09 12.65 0.75
N ASP A 179 6.87 13.46 -0.28
CA ASP A 179 5.70 13.31 -1.16
C ASP A 179 5.67 11.95 -1.87
N ALA A 180 6.84 11.48 -2.33
CA ALA A 180 6.96 10.17 -2.97
C ALA A 180 6.69 9.01 -2.00
N VAL A 181 7.19 9.09 -0.75
CA VAL A 181 6.92 8.07 0.27
C VAL A 181 5.44 8.08 0.66
N GLN A 182 4.82 9.25 0.77
CA GLN A 182 3.40 9.39 1.10
C GLN A 182 2.49 8.85 -0.01
N GLN A 183 2.77 9.17 -1.28
CA GLN A 183 2.05 8.59 -2.42
C GLN A 183 2.21 7.07 -2.47
N GLN A 184 3.42 6.57 -2.21
CA GLN A 184 3.70 5.14 -2.21
C GLN A 184 3.02 4.42 -1.04
N GLN A 185 2.90 5.07 0.12
CA GLN A 185 2.12 4.57 1.24
C GLN A 185 0.65 4.44 0.86
N GLN A 186 0.02 5.51 0.36
CA GLN A 186 -1.39 5.51 -0.04
C GLN A 186 -1.71 4.43 -1.09
N GLN A 187 -0.86 4.32 -2.13
CA GLN A 187 -1.06 3.29 -3.17
C GLN A 187 -1.02 1.89 -2.58
N ARG A 188 -0.11 1.63 -1.65
CA ARG A 188 0.02 0.30 -1.04
C ARG A 188 -1.08 0.00 -0.04
N GLU A 189 -1.56 0.98 0.71
CA GLU A 189 -2.71 0.86 1.60
C GLU A 189 -3.94 0.43 0.80
N GLN A 190 -4.22 1.13 -0.31
CA GLN A 190 -5.34 0.79 -1.20
C GLN A 190 -5.24 -0.63 -1.78
N GLU A 191 -4.04 -1.05 -2.20
CA GLU A 191 -3.82 -2.42 -2.70
C GLU A 191 -4.07 -3.47 -1.61
N ILE A 192 -3.63 -3.22 -0.38
CA ILE A 192 -3.83 -4.13 0.75
C ILE A 192 -5.31 -4.17 1.15
N GLU A 193 -5.98 -3.02 1.19
CA GLU A 193 -7.42 -2.91 1.44
C GLU A 193 -8.23 -3.72 0.43
N ASP A 194 -7.96 -3.57 -0.87
CA ASP A 194 -8.63 -4.34 -1.93
C ASP A 194 -8.35 -5.85 -1.80
N LEU A 195 -7.13 -6.25 -1.44
CA LEU A 195 -6.79 -7.65 -1.21
C LEU A 195 -7.51 -8.23 0.02
N LEU A 196 -7.51 -7.51 1.14
CA LEU A 196 -8.20 -7.90 2.38
C LEU A 196 -9.71 -7.98 2.16
N TRP A 197 -10.26 -7.01 1.44
CA TRP A 197 -11.66 -6.96 1.04
C TRP A 197 -12.06 -8.20 0.24
N ARG A 198 -11.36 -8.49 -0.86
CA ARG A 198 -11.63 -9.66 -1.70
C ARG A 198 -11.49 -10.97 -0.94
N TYR A 199 -10.50 -11.05 -0.05
CA TYR A 199 -10.29 -12.22 0.79
C TYR A 199 -11.43 -12.42 1.80
N GLY A 200 -11.83 -11.34 2.49
CA GLY A 200 -12.92 -11.33 3.47
C GLY A 200 -14.27 -11.68 2.85
N LEU A 201 -14.62 -11.04 1.73
CA LEU A 201 -15.83 -11.31 0.96
C LEU A 201 -15.95 -12.80 0.61
N ARG A 202 -14.88 -13.40 0.10
CA ARG A 202 -14.90 -14.81 -0.32
C ARG A 202 -14.95 -15.80 0.85
N LYS A 203 -14.40 -15.43 2.01
CA LYS A 203 -14.52 -16.18 3.27
C LYS A 203 -15.96 -16.14 3.82
N LEU A 204 -16.63 -14.99 3.74
CA LEU A 204 -18.01 -14.79 4.22
C LEU A 204 -19.05 -15.38 3.28
N SER A 205 -18.89 -15.24 1.96
CA SER A 205 -19.86 -15.71 0.95
C SER A 205 -19.83 -17.21 0.66
N GLY A 206 -19.09 -18.02 1.45
CA GLY A 206 -19.17 -19.48 1.50
C GLY A 206 -19.38 -20.19 0.15
N HIS A 207 -18.28 -20.58 -0.52
CA HIS A 207 -18.25 -21.57 -1.60
C HIS A 207 -19.11 -21.35 -2.87
N ARG A 208 -19.80 -20.22 -3.05
CA ARG A 208 -20.61 -19.98 -4.26
C ARG A 208 -19.80 -19.74 -5.55
N HIS A 209 -18.49 -19.42 -5.45
CA HIS A 209 -17.60 -19.26 -6.61
C HIS A 209 -16.46 -20.30 -6.58
N ARG A 210 -16.79 -21.53 -7.00
CA ARG A 210 -15.87 -22.70 -7.06
C ARG A 210 -14.88 -22.69 -8.22
N SER A 211 -14.94 -21.73 -9.15
CA SER A 211 -14.26 -21.84 -10.45
C SER A 211 -12.95 -21.06 -10.59
N GLN A 212 -12.49 -20.34 -9.57
CA GLN A 212 -11.22 -19.61 -9.61
C GLN A 212 -10.40 -19.92 -8.37
N SER A 213 -9.09 -20.18 -8.55
CA SER A 213 -8.13 -20.40 -7.46
C SER A 213 -8.28 -19.32 -6.37
N LEU A 214 -8.18 -19.73 -5.10
CA LEU A 214 -8.26 -18.78 -4.00
C LEU A 214 -7.11 -17.75 -4.14
N PRO A 215 -7.39 -16.44 -4.00
CA PRO A 215 -6.32 -15.49 -3.76
C PRO A 215 -5.57 -15.92 -2.49
N GLU A 216 -4.24 -15.91 -2.54
CA GLU A 216 -3.41 -16.19 -1.36
C GLU A 216 -3.83 -15.28 -0.21
N ASN A 217 -3.92 -15.86 0.99
CA ASN A 217 -4.26 -15.12 2.18
C ASN A 217 -3.30 -13.93 2.38
N PRO A 218 -3.77 -12.67 2.26
CA PRO A 218 -2.89 -11.50 2.35
C PRO A 218 -2.39 -11.25 3.78
N THR A 219 -3.06 -11.81 4.79
CA THR A 219 -2.78 -11.56 6.22
C THR A 219 -1.62 -12.37 6.79
N LEU A 220 -1.14 -13.42 6.10
CA LEU A 220 -0.19 -14.44 6.62
C LEU A 220 -0.66 -15.22 7.86
N LEU A 221 -1.78 -14.83 8.46
CA LEU A 221 -2.39 -15.46 9.61
C LEU A 221 -3.00 -16.80 9.21
N ASP A 222 -2.86 -17.84 10.02
CA ASP A 222 -3.67 -19.03 9.84
C ASP A 222 -5.18 -18.72 10.01
N THR A 223 -6.06 -19.63 9.60
CA THR A 223 -7.52 -19.36 9.69
C THR A 223 -7.98 -19.09 11.13
N GLY A 224 -7.39 -19.74 12.13
CA GLY A 224 -7.70 -19.51 13.54
C GLY A 224 -7.10 -18.21 14.09
N GLU A 225 -5.98 -17.75 13.56
CA GLU A 225 -5.38 -16.44 13.83
C GLU A 225 -6.20 -15.30 13.22
N ILE A 226 -6.73 -15.47 12.01
CA ILE A 226 -7.68 -14.52 11.41
C ILE A 226 -8.93 -14.43 12.28
N ASP A 227 -9.51 -15.55 12.69
CA ASP A 227 -10.69 -15.54 13.55
C ASP A 227 -10.39 -14.89 14.92
N ARG A 228 -9.17 -15.04 15.43
CA ARG A 228 -8.73 -14.37 16.67
C ARG A 228 -8.52 -12.87 16.46
N ALA A 229 -7.91 -12.45 15.36
CA ALA A 229 -7.71 -11.06 14.99
C ALA A 229 -9.06 -10.37 14.77
N LEU A 230 -9.93 -10.96 13.95
CA LEU A 230 -11.30 -10.48 13.76
C LEU A 230 -12.05 -10.39 15.08
N ARG A 231 -11.92 -11.40 15.96
CA ARG A 231 -12.50 -11.33 17.31
C ARG A 231 -11.92 -10.17 18.11
N HIS A 232 -10.61 -9.96 18.10
CA HIS A 232 -9.92 -8.91 18.85
C HIS A 232 -10.35 -7.51 18.38
N PHE A 233 -10.35 -7.26 17.07
CA PHE A 233 -10.77 -5.98 16.47
C PHE A 233 -12.29 -5.78 16.48
N SER A 234 -13.09 -6.84 16.61
CA SER A 234 -14.53 -6.75 16.88
C SER A 234 -14.87 -6.85 18.38
N TYR A 235 -13.88 -6.96 19.28
CA TYR A 235 -14.13 -7.12 20.71
C TYR A 235 -14.32 -5.79 21.44
N GLU A 236 -13.96 -4.66 20.82
CA GLU A 236 -14.23 -3.34 21.38
C GLU A 236 -15.68 -2.95 21.12
N GLY A 237 -16.59 -3.66 21.80
CA GLY A 237 -17.98 -3.26 21.95
C GLY A 237 -18.08 -2.07 22.91
N VAL A 238 -19.07 -1.22 22.66
CA VAL A 238 -19.33 -0.03 23.45
C VAL A 238 -20.02 -0.40 24.78
N GLY A 239 -19.34 -0.21 25.91
CA GLY A 239 -19.88 -0.51 27.24
C GLY A 239 -19.86 -1.99 27.61
N SER A 240 -20.65 -2.40 28.62
CA SER A 240 -20.58 -3.74 29.26
C SER A 240 -21.06 -4.91 28.39
N VAL A 241 -21.36 -4.71 27.10
CA VAL A 241 -21.92 -5.74 26.20
C VAL A 241 -21.20 -5.72 24.85
N SER A 242 -20.57 -6.83 24.49
CA SER A 242 -19.86 -7.00 23.20
C SER A 242 -20.84 -7.10 22.01
N TYR A 243 -20.42 -6.74 20.79
CA TYR A 243 -21.23 -6.94 19.57
C TYR A 243 -21.72 -8.38 19.42
N ARG A 244 -20.92 -9.35 19.90
CA ARG A 244 -21.26 -10.77 19.95
C ARG A 244 -22.42 -11.07 20.90
N GLU A 245 -22.46 -10.43 22.06
CA GLU A 245 -23.55 -10.59 23.02
C GLU A 245 -24.83 -9.93 22.51
N SER A 246 -24.74 -8.75 21.90
CA SER A 246 -25.89 -8.10 21.28
C SER A 246 -26.46 -8.91 20.11
N ALA A 247 -25.60 -9.47 19.24
CA ALA A 247 -26.04 -10.37 18.18
C ALA A 247 -26.71 -11.64 18.73
N ARG A 248 -26.19 -12.20 19.83
CA ARG A 248 -26.82 -13.34 20.52
C ARG A 248 -28.18 -12.96 21.09
N GLN A 249 -28.30 -11.78 21.72
CA GLN A 249 -29.57 -11.28 22.24
C GLN A 249 -30.59 -11.05 21.12
N LEU A 250 -30.17 -10.53 19.96
CA LEU A 250 -31.02 -10.39 18.78
C LEU A 250 -31.51 -11.75 18.28
N VAL A 251 -30.64 -12.76 18.22
CA VAL A 251 -31.02 -14.13 17.81
C VAL A 251 -32.00 -14.77 18.80
N LEU A 252 -31.89 -14.45 20.09
CA LEU A 252 -32.82 -14.91 21.13
C LEU A 252 -34.17 -14.18 21.05
N ARG A 253 -34.16 -12.83 20.96
CA ARG A 253 -35.36 -12.00 20.83
C ARG A 253 -36.16 -12.30 19.55
N SER A 254 -35.45 -12.56 18.45
CA SER A 254 -36.08 -12.88 17.17
C SER A 254 -36.90 -14.17 17.16
N ARG A 255 -36.72 -15.07 18.14
CA ARG A 255 -37.57 -16.26 18.31
C ARG A 255 -39.00 -15.93 18.74
N HIS A 256 -39.20 -14.76 19.32
CA HIS A 256 -40.48 -14.32 19.86
C HIS A 256 -41.15 -13.24 18.99
N LEU A 257 -40.57 -12.92 17.83
CA LEU A 257 -41.13 -11.94 16.93
C LEU A 257 -42.30 -12.53 16.13
N PRO A 258 -43.35 -11.73 15.91
CA PRO A 258 -44.57 -12.22 15.27
C PRO A 258 -44.37 -12.57 13.79
N ASN A 259 -43.42 -11.92 13.12
CA ASN A 259 -43.18 -12.10 11.68
C ASN A 259 -41.78 -11.63 11.27
N HIS A 260 -41.39 -11.97 10.04
CA HIS A 260 -40.07 -11.68 9.47
C HIS A 260 -39.86 -10.18 9.23
N ARG A 261 -40.93 -9.43 8.96
CA ARG A 261 -40.87 -7.97 8.86
C ARG A 261 -40.45 -7.31 10.18
N ALA A 262 -40.99 -7.79 11.31
CA ALA A 262 -40.58 -7.33 12.63
C ALA A 262 -39.10 -7.65 12.92
N PHE A 263 -38.59 -8.78 12.38
CA PHE A 263 -37.16 -9.10 12.45
C PHE A 263 -36.31 -8.10 11.65
N LYS A 264 -36.70 -7.75 10.43
CA LYS A 264 -36.01 -6.73 9.62
C LYS A 264 -35.98 -5.36 10.31
N ALA A 265 -37.11 -4.93 10.87
CA ALA A 265 -37.20 -3.68 11.61
C ALA A 265 -36.29 -3.68 12.85
N GLN A 266 -36.25 -4.79 13.60
CA GLN A 266 -35.36 -4.90 14.76
C GLN A 266 -33.87 -4.95 14.36
N LEU A 267 -33.54 -5.62 13.27
CA LEU A 267 -32.18 -5.65 12.72
C LEU A 267 -31.73 -4.25 12.27
N HIS A 268 -32.60 -3.48 11.63
CA HIS A 268 -32.35 -2.08 11.26
C HIS A 268 -32.04 -1.21 12.47
N GLN A 269 -32.86 -1.32 13.52
CA GLN A 269 -32.72 -0.52 14.73
C GLN A 269 -31.42 -0.81 15.48
N GLU A 270 -31.07 -2.09 15.64
CA GLU A 270 -29.84 -2.51 16.32
C GLU A 270 -28.59 -2.04 15.54
N LEU A 271 -28.54 -2.26 14.22
CA LEU A 271 -27.40 -1.83 13.39
C LEU A 271 -27.24 -0.31 13.34
N SER A 272 -28.34 0.44 13.21
CA SER A 272 -28.32 1.91 13.22
C SER A 272 -27.91 2.46 14.59
N GLY A 273 -28.33 1.79 15.67
CA GLY A 273 -27.93 2.10 17.04
C GLY A 273 -26.42 1.94 17.24
N PHE A 274 -25.85 0.82 16.77
CA PHE A 274 -24.40 0.60 16.83
C PHE A 274 -23.61 1.64 16.05
N ALA A 275 -24.02 1.95 14.81
CA ALA A 275 -23.36 2.97 14.00
C ALA A 275 -23.37 4.35 14.69
N THR A 276 -24.51 4.73 15.29
CA THR A 276 -24.66 5.97 16.05
C THR A 276 -23.77 6.02 17.28
N GLN A 277 -23.69 4.91 18.00
CA GLN A 277 -22.89 4.83 19.21
C GLN A 277 -21.39 4.87 18.93
N ALA A 278 -20.94 4.15 17.91
CA ALA A 278 -19.54 4.17 17.47
C ALA A 278 -19.11 5.56 16.99
N PHE A 279 -19.93 6.25 16.17
CA PHE A 279 -19.62 7.61 15.74
C PHE A 279 -19.47 8.61 16.88
N ARG A 280 -20.34 8.53 17.91
CA ARG A 280 -20.25 9.39 19.11
C ARG A 280 -18.96 9.17 19.91
N MET A 281 -18.45 7.94 19.94
CA MET A 281 -17.19 7.60 20.61
C MET A 281 -15.98 8.17 19.87
N HIS A 282 -15.93 7.99 18.55
CA HIS A 282 -14.79 8.43 17.74
C HIS A 282 -14.81 9.94 17.45
N ASN A 283 -15.96 10.61 17.62
CA ASN A 283 -16.09 12.04 17.43
C ASN A 283 -16.83 12.69 18.62
N PRO A 284 -16.17 12.84 19.78
CA PRO A 284 -16.80 13.32 21.03
C PRO A 284 -17.27 14.78 20.98
N HIS A 285 -16.82 15.55 19.99
CA HIS A 285 -17.26 16.94 19.74
C HIS A 285 -18.42 17.03 18.74
N SER A 286 -18.96 15.90 18.28
CA SER A 286 -20.08 15.86 17.33
C SER A 286 -21.40 16.22 17.99
N ARG A 287 -22.39 16.59 17.16
CA ARG A 287 -23.74 16.90 17.61
C ARG A 287 -24.33 15.73 18.44
N PRO A 288 -24.79 15.98 19.68
CA PRO A 288 -25.37 14.94 20.54
C PRO A 288 -26.67 14.34 19.97
N ASP A 289 -27.30 15.05 19.03
CA ASP A 289 -28.53 14.63 18.35
C ASP A 289 -28.30 13.83 17.06
N TYR A 290 -27.04 13.52 16.71
CA TYR A 290 -26.75 12.72 15.52
C TYR A 290 -27.23 11.28 15.71
N ASP A 291 -28.01 10.79 14.74
CA ASP A 291 -28.68 9.49 14.75
C ASP A 291 -28.66 8.90 13.34
N PHE A 292 -27.83 7.87 13.12
CA PHE A 292 -27.68 7.23 11.80
C PHE A 292 -29.00 6.65 11.28
N SER A 293 -29.94 6.30 12.15
CA SER A 293 -31.25 5.78 11.72
C SER A 293 -32.07 6.81 10.94
N LYS A 294 -31.81 8.11 11.16
CA LYS A 294 -32.49 9.24 10.51
C LYS A 294 -31.76 9.81 9.30
N HIS A 295 -30.52 9.39 9.06
CA HIS A 295 -29.67 9.85 7.96
C HIS A 295 -29.63 8.87 6.78
N ASP A 296 -28.84 9.19 5.75
CA ASP A 296 -28.81 8.49 4.46
C ASP A 296 -28.49 7.00 4.59
N PHE A 297 -27.63 6.63 5.54
CA PHE A 297 -27.34 5.22 5.83
C PHE A 297 -28.55 4.50 6.43
N GLY A 298 -29.22 5.06 7.44
CA GLY A 298 -30.40 4.45 8.05
C GLY A 298 -31.54 4.29 7.05
N ARG A 299 -31.78 5.30 6.21
CA ARG A 299 -32.79 5.23 5.13
C ARG A 299 -32.43 4.17 4.10
N TRP A 300 -31.16 4.10 3.70
CA TRP A 300 -30.70 3.08 2.76
C TRP A 300 -30.79 1.67 3.35
N LEU A 301 -30.34 1.47 4.58
CA LEU A 301 -30.39 0.18 5.28
C LEU A 301 -31.84 -0.31 5.38
N HIS A 302 -32.77 0.59 5.70
CA HIS A 302 -34.20 0.30 5.71
C HIS A 302 -34.70 -0.13 4.33
N GLN A 303 -34.33 0.59 3.27
CA GLN A 303 -34.71 0.25 1.89
C GLN A 303 -34.18 -1.12 1.46
N GLN A 304 -32.92 -1.45 1.78
CA GLN A 304 -32.33 -2.75 1.44
C GLN A 304 -32.99 -3.89 2.23
N LEU A 305 -33.31 -3.67 3.51
CA LEU A 305 -34.00 -4.65 4.35
C LEU A 305 -35.45 -4.91 3.90
N GLU A 306 -36.20 -3.87 3.54
CA GLU A 306 -37.56 -4.04 3.00
C GLU A 306 -37.53 -4.75 1.63
N ALA A 307 -36.53 -4.45 0.77
CA ALA A 307 -36.34 -5.10 -0.52
C ALA A 307 -35.87 -6.58 -0.41
N ALA A 308 -35.28 -6.97 0.73
CA ALA A 308 -34.78 -8.32 0.95
C ALA A 308 -35.92 -9.30 1.23
N LEU A 309 -36.29 -10.19 0.31
CA LEU A 309 -37.29 -11.26 0.55
C LEU A 309 -38.70 -10.77 1.00
N PRO A 310 -39.33 -9.80 0.31
CA PRO A 310 -40.63 -9.23 0.71
C PRO A 310 -41.75 -10.28 0.78
N GLN A 311 -41.68 -11.32 -0.04
CA GLN A 311 -42.63 -12.42 -0.07
C GLN A 311 -42.71 -13.25 1.23
N HIS A 312 -41.74 -13.11 2.14
CA HIS A 312 -41.68 -13.86 3.40
C HIS A 312 -42.00 -12.98 4.62
N ASP A 313 -42.42 -11.72 4.43
CA ASP A 313 -42.61 -10.74 5.51
C ASP A 313 -43.62 -11.16 6.57
N HIS A 314 -44.65 -11.90 6.17
CA HIS A 314 -45.71 -12.40 7.06
C HIS A 314 -45.37 -13.75 7.70
N GLN A 315 -44.24 -14.38 7.34
CA GLN A 315 -43.82 -15.66 7.90
C GLN A 315 -43.06 -15.48 9.21
N LEU A 316 -43.03 -16.54 10.03
CA LEU A 316 -42.19 -16.56 11.22
C LEU A 316 -40.71 -16.49 10.82
N PRO A 317 -39.87 -15.75 11.58
CA PRO A 317 -38.44 -15.60 11.28
C PRO A 317 -37.67 -16.89 11.54
N SER A 318 -37.70 -17.79 10.56
CA SER A 318 -36.95 -19.05 10.59
C SER A 318 -35.43 -18.79 10.57
N VAL A 319 -34.64 -19.78 10.97
CA VAL A 319 -33.16 -19.69 10.90
C VAL A 319 -32.70 -19.43 9.46
N SER A 320 -33.31 -20.09 8.48
CA SER A 320 -32.96 -19.91 7.07
C SER A 320 -33.27 -18.51 6.55
N LEU A 321 -34.45 -17.96 6.89
CA LEU A 321 -34.81 -16.59 6.49
C LEU A 321 -33.86 -15.57 7.10
N ARG A 322 -33.52 -15.69 8.39
CA ARG A 322 -32.56 -14.78 9.03
C ARG A 322 -31.19 -14.82 8.38
N VAL A 323 -30.67 -16.01 8.08
CA VAL A 323 -29.38 -16.15 7.37
C VAL A 323 -29.48 -15.53 5.97
N GLN A 324 -30.55 -15.78 5.21
CA GLN A 324 -30.70 -15.22 3.87
C GLN A 324 -30.82 -13.69 3.88
N THR A 325 -31.52 -13.10 4.84
CA THR A 325 -31.60 -11.63 5.00
C THR A 325 -30.24 -11.03 5.34
N CYS A 326 -29.49 -11.64 6.26
CA CYS A 326 -28.14 -11.18 6.59
C CYS A 326 -27.16 -11.37 5.42
N THR A 327 -27.26 -12.48 4.69
CA THR A 327 -26.45 -12.72 3.49
C THR A 327 -26.78 -11.71 2.40
N HIS A 328 -28.07 -11.39 2.16
CA HIS A 328 -28.46 -10.37 1.21
C HIS A 328 -27.89 -8.99 1.57
N LEU A 329 -27.93 -8.62 2.86
CA LEU A 329 -27.32 -7.39 3.32
C LEU A 329 -25.80 -7.37 3.13
N LEU A 330 -25.11 -8.48 3.43
CA LEU A 330 -23.68 -8.61 3.18
C LEU A 330 -23.38 -8.54 1.69
N ASP A 331 -24.15 -9.22 0.84
CA ASP A 331 -23.96 -9.17 -0.61
C ASP A 331 -24.11 -7.74 -1.14
N VAL A 332 -25.09 -6.98 -0.64
CA VAL A 332 -25.32 -5.57 -1.04
C VAL A 332 -24.26 -4.61 -0.49
N LEU A 333 -23.81 -4.82 0.75
CA LEU A 333 -22.72 -4.03 1.35
C LEU A 333 -21.37 -4.34 0.73
N LEU A 334 -21.19 -5.58 0.25
CA LEU A 334 -19.91 -6.11 -0.19
C LEU A 334 -19.80 -6.33 -1.72
N GLU A 335 -20.78 -5.88 -2.51
CA GLU A 335 -20.78 -6.01 -3.98
C GLU A 335 -19.62 -5.19 -4.59
N PRO A 336 -18.87 -5.73 -5.58
CA PRO A 336 -17.74 -5.03 -6.16
C PRO A 336 -18.15 -3.68 -6.80
N PRO A 337 -17.28 -2.64 -6.75
CA PRO A 337 -17.60 -1.27 -7.18
C PRO A 337 -18.04 -1.14 -8.66
N ARG A 338 -17.80 -2.18 -9.46
CA ARG A 338 -18.12 -2.21 -10.89
C ARG A 338 -19.61 -2.41 -11.16
N ASP A 339 -20.35 -3.04 -10.24
CA ASP A 339 -21.74 -3.44 -10.47
C ASP A 339 -22.75 -2.58 -9.66
N ARG A 340 -22.37 -2.06 -8.48
CA ARG A 340 -23.18 -1.11 -7.69
C ARG A 340 -22.33 -0.10 -6.91
N ILE A 341 -22.14 1.09 -7.47
CA ILE A 341 -21.37 2.19 -6.87
C ILE A 341 -21.98 2.65 -5.53
N ASP A 342 -23.30 2.63 -5.40
CA ASP A 342 -24.03 3.17 -4.24
C ASP A 342 -23.76 2.42 -2.92
N GLY A 343 -23.57 1.10 -2.96
CA GLY A 343 -23.29 0.28 -1.78
C GLY A 343 -21.87 0.53 -1.25
N HIS A 344 -20.91 0.59 -2.17
CA HIS A 344 -19.51 0.86 -1.85
C HIS A 344 -19.30 2.28 -1.31
N VAL A 345 -19.97 3.30 -1.88
CA VAL A 345 -19.89 4.68 -1.37
C VAL A 345 -20.40 4.76 0.07
N LYS A 346 -21.48 4.05 0.41
CA LYS A 346 -22.04 4.02 1.76
C LYS A 346 -21.16 3.27 2.76
N LEU A 347 -20.49 2.21 2.31
CA LEU A 347 -19.50 1.50 3.12
C LEU A 347 -18.30 2.40 3.42
N LEU A 348 -17.78 3.12 2.42
CA LEU A 348 -16.68 4.08 2.61
C LEU A 348 -17.07 5.23 3.54
N ASP A 349 -18.29 5.74 3.41
CA ASP A 349 -18.82 6.79 4.29
C ASP A 349 -18.97 6.28 5.73
N LEU A 350 -19.43 5.04 5.94
CA LEU A 350 -19.42 4.40 7.26
C LEU A 350 -18.01 4.25 7.82
N THR A 351 -17.06 3.69 7.07
CA THR A 351 -15.70 3.47 7.57
C THR A 351 -14.99 4.79 7.85
N ALA A 352 -15.22 5.83 7.04
CA ALA A 352 -14.67 7.16 7.26
C ALA A 352 -15.25 7.84 8.51
N ASN A 353 -16.54 7.65 8.80
CA ASN A 353 -17.21 8.28 9.94
C ASN A 353 -17.07 7.47 11.25
N LEU A 354 -16.86 6.15 11.17
CA LEU A 354 -16.69 5.29 12.34
C LEU A 354 -15.28 5.35 12.95
N GLY A 355 -14.31 5.96 12.27
CA GLY A 355 -12.92 6.03 12.71
C GLY A 355 -12.17 4.69 12.54
N THR A 356 -10.91 4.79 12.15
CA THR A 356 -9.93 3.68 12.12
C THR A 356 -9.22 3.53 13.44
#